data_AF-A0A367RYF3-F1
#
_entry.id   AF-A0A367RYF3-F1
#
_cell.length_a   1.000
_cell.length_b   1.000
_cell.length_c   1.000
_cell.angle_alpha   90.00
_cell.angle_beta   90.00
_cell.angle_gamma   90.00
#
_symmetry.space_group_name_H-M   'P 1'
#
loop_
_entity.id
_entity.type
_entity.pdbx_description
1 polymer ?
#
loop_
_entity_poly.entity_id
_entity_poly.type
_entity_poly.pdbx_seq_one_letter_code
_entity_poly.pdbx_strand_id
1 'polypeptide(L)'
;MKRLSIVTTSKFLMFSLATVAVSLMSIQSATAATFDLSFTKLSGVTGGNPQGTAVYHAQLSNIGFDNISSILIGDSNIGTGGEPGKFSGFDLDAIKLSRTSISSASGINSITGLNLFDFSPTGTVFTPGTKRPTANPALSGNLFGTTGDSIDNSVATLQNFDGNSVTNTNAFGYASLGDGGQVGFNLTSPVSTRSSLYLYIGEVGDNGEVATVQITVSDEPIRIPEPTSLAALSLMGIYFTVRCTKRAKAQ
;
A
#
# COMPACT_ATOMS: atom_id res chain seq x y z
N MET A 1 -14.33 -55.38 13.12
CA MET A 1 -13.43 -54.23 12.88
C MET A 1 -14.26 -52.96 12.62
N LYS A 2 -14.62 -52.18 13.64
CA LYS A 2 -15.31 -50.87 13.53
C LYS A 2 -14.97 -50.02 14.76
N ARG A 3 -13.75 -49.49 14.82
CA ARG A 3 -13.34 -48.53 15.87
C ARG A 3 -12.47 -47.38 15.35
N LEU A 4 -12.28 -47.27 14.04
CA LEU A 4 -11.42 -46.24 13.43
C LEU A 4 -12.13 -44.92 13.04
N SER A 5 -13.48 -44.82 13.03
CA SER A 5 -14.14 -43.63 12.45
C SER A 5 -14.46 -42.48 13.43
N ILE A 6 -14.54 -42.76 14.73
CA ILE A 6 -14.96 -41.78 15.76
C ILE A 6 -13.78 -40.91 16.24
N VAL A 7 -12.58 -41.50 16.30
CA VAL A 7 -11.36 -40.79 16.76
C VAL A 7 -10.92 -39.72 15.75
N THR A 8 -11.13 -39.96 14.45
CA THR A 8 -10.77 -39.03 13.37
C THR A 8 -11.70 -37.82 13.32
N THR A 9 -13.00 -38.00 13.60
CA THR A 9 -13.99 -36.91 13.59
C THR A 9 -13.84 -35.96 14.78
N SER A 10 -13.51 -36.48 15.96
CA SER A 10 -13.29 -35.65 17.16
C SER A 10 -12.04 -34.78 17.05
N LYS A 11 -10.97 -35.28 16.42
CA LYS A 11 -9.73 -34.51 16.21
C LYS A 11 -9.95 -33.38 15.20
N PHE A 12 -10.64 -33.65 14.09
CA PHE A 12 -10.99 -32.63 13.10
C PHE A 12 -11.86 -31.50 13.69
N LEU A 13 -12.86 -31.85 14.52
CA LEU A 13 -13.70 -30.85 15.17
C LEU A 13 -12.91 -29.97 16.16
N MET A 14 -12.01 -30.57 16.96
CA MET A 14 -11.13 -29.80 17.85
C MET A 14 -10.18 -28.88 17.08
N PHE A 15 -9.63 -29.33 15.96
CA PHE A 15 -8.80 -28.47 15.10
C PHE A 15 -9.62 -27.30 14.52
N SER A 16 -10.83 -27.54 14.00
CA SER A 16 -11.68 -26.47 13.47
C SER A 16 -12.12 -25.47 14.55
N LEU A 17 -12.50 -25.94 15.74
CA LEU A 17 -12.87 -25.08 16.87
C LEU A 17 -11.69 -24.27 17.40
N ALA A 18 -10.50 -24.88 17.49
CA ALA A 18 -9.27 -24.18 17.86
C ALA A 18 -8.92 -23.10 16.83
N THR A 19 -9.12 -23.36 15.54
CA THR A 19 -8.88 -22.37 14.48
C THR A 19 -9.83 -21.17 14.59
N VAL A 20 -11.12 -21.41 14.89
CA VAL A 20 -12.12 -20.35 15.15
C VAL A 20 -11.80 -19.59 16.44
N ALA A 21 -11.40 -20.28 17.50
CA ALA A 21 -11.04 -19.64 18.78
C ALA A 21 -9.77 -18.78 18.66
N VAL A 22 -8.74 -19.24 17.96
CA VAL A 22 -7.52 -18.45 17.70
C VAL A 22 -7.83 -17.22 16.84
N SER A 23 -8.75 -17.31 15.88
CA SER A 23 -9.17 -16.17 15.06
C SER A 23 -10.08 -15.17 15.81
N LEU A 24 -10.82 -15.60 16.84
CA LEU A 24 -11.59 -14.70 17.71
C LEU A 24 -10.75 -14.05 18.81
N MET A 25 -9.70 -14.73 19.32
CA MET A 25 -8.86 -14.22 20.41
C MET A 25 -7.75 -13.26 19.94
N SER A 26 -7.43 -13.21 18.64
CA SER A 26 -6.48 -12.25 18.05
C SER A 26 -7.06 -10.85 17.79
N ILE A 27 -8.28 -10.56 18.25
CA ILE A 27 -8.97 -9.27 18.04
C ILE A 27 -8.60 -8.22 19.11
N GLN A 28 -7.60 -8.46 19.96
CA GLN A 28 -7.00 -7.36 20.72
C GLN A 28 -6.21 -6.47 19.76
N SER A 29 -6.91 -5.54 19.12
CA SER A 29 -6.29 -4.44 18.38
C SER A 29 -5.59 -3.55 19.39
N ALA A 30 -4.26 -3.65 19.46
CA ALA A 30 -3.47 -2.50 19.86
C ALA A 30 -3.86 -1.34 18.94
N THR A 31 -4.18 -0.19 19.50
CA THR A 31 -4.38 1.02 18.71
C THR A 31 -3.02 1.41 18.15
N ALA A 32 -2.85 1.27 16.84
CA ALA A 32 -1.64 1.69 16.16
C ALA A 32 -1.40 3.18 16.40
N ALA A 33 -0.19 3.57 16.77
CA ALA A 33 0.17 4.97 16.81
C ALA A 33 0.29 5.45 15.36
N THR A 34 -0.36 6.56 15.04
CA THR A 34 -0.32 7.17 13.70
C THR A 34 0.10 8.62 13.83
N PHE A 35 0.91 9.09 12.88
CA PHE A 35 1.35 10.48 12.81
C PHE A 35 1.22 11.01 11.38
N ASP A 36 0.52 12.12 11.22
CA ASP A 36 0.37 12.80 9.94
C ASP A 36 1.56 13.71 9.67
N LEU A 37 2.14 13.58 8.49
CA LEU A 37 3.37 14.27 8.11
C LEU A 37 3.09 15.56 7.36
N SER A 38 3.81 16.61 7.72
CA SER A 38 3.92 17.81 6.88
C SER A 38 5.12 17.67 5.95
N PHE A 39 4.87 17.80 4.65
CA PHE A 39 5.91 17.73 3.63
C PHE A 39 6.35 19.11 3.16
N THR A 40 7.64 19.22 2.87
CA THR A 40 8.21 20.40 2.21
C THR A 40 8.61 20.01 0.78
N LYS A 41 8.22 20.81 -0.21
CA LYS A 41 8.68 20.65 -1.58
C LYS A 41 10.14 21.11 -1.69
N LEU A 42 11.01 20.28 -2.26
CA LEU A 42 12.38 20.65 -2.55
C LEU A 42 12.47 21.50 -3.82
N SER A 43 13.52 22.30 -3.93
CA SER A 43 13.75 23.10 -5.13
C SER A 43 14.11 22.25 -6.35
N GLY A 44 13.58 22.62 -7.52
CA GLY A 44 13.82 21.95 -8.80
C GLY A 44 12.96 20.70 -9.01
N VAL A 45 13.25 19.98 -10.11
CA VAL A 45 12.63 18.71 -10.49
C VAL A 45 13.70 17.67 -10.83
N THR A 46 13.29 16.40 -10.93
CA THR A 46 14.11 15.28 -11.36
C THR A 46 13.28 14.34 -12.25
N GLY A 47 13.68 13.07 -12.40
CA GLY A 47 12.93 12.10 -13.19
C GLY A 47 13.39 11.99 -14.63
N GLY A 48 12.50 11.52 -15.50
CA GLY A 48 12.75 11.12 -16.89
C GLY A 48 13.17 12.25 -17.84
N ASN A 49 12.75 12.14 -19.11
CA ASN A 49 13.09 13.12 -20.15
C ASN A 49 11.85 13.45 -21.00
N PRO A 50 11.17 14.60 -20.76
CA PRO A 50 11.61 15.69 -19.89
C PRO A 50 11.51 15.35 -18.39
N GLN A 51 12.36 15.98 -17.58
CA GLN A 51 12.28 15.92 -16.12
C GLN A 51 10.98 16.57 -15.66
N GLY A 52 10.22 15.88 -14.82
CA GLY A 52 8.92 16.33 -14.34
C GLY A 52 8.60 15.94 -12.91
N THR A 53 9.50 15.24 -12.21
CA THR A 53 9.23 14.78 -10.85
C THR A 53 9.56 15.87 -9.83
N ALA A 54 8.55 16.39 -9.14
CA ALA A 54 8.72 17.18 -7.93
C ALA A 54 9.07 16.26 -6.76
N VAL A 55 10.05 16.63 -5.94
CA VAL A 55 10.45 15.85 -4.75
C VAL A 55 9.99 16.56 -3.50
N TYR A 56 9.26 15.86 -2.65
CA TYR A 56 8.85 16.33 -1.33
C TYR A 56 9.56 15.54 -0.26
N HIS A 57 9.83 16.17 0.88
CA HIS A 57 10.41 15.48 2.03
C HIS A 57 9.76 15.83 3.37
N ALA A 58 9.82 14.90 4.30
CA ALA A 58 9.45 15.08 5.70
C ALA A 58 10.53 14.48 6.61
N GLN A 59 10.77 15.13 7.75
CA GLN A 59 11.65 14.60 8.80
C GLN A 59 10.84 13.73 9.76
N LEU A 60 11.35 12.53 10.03
CA LEU A 60 10.68 11.49 10.81
C LEU A 60 11.33 11.24 12.17
N SER A 61 12.29 12.07 12.58
CA SER A 61 12.90 11.91 13.90
C SER A 61 11.97 12.45 14.99
N ASN A 62 11.85 11.68 16.08
CA ASN A 62 11.07 12.04 17.28
C ASN A 62 9.57 12.31 17.03
N ILE A 63 8.94 11.61 16.07
CA ILE A 63 7.50 11.74 15.73
C ILE A 63 6.52 11.13 16.76
N GLY A 64 6.97 10.92 18.01
CA GLY A 64 6.13 10.42 19.11
C GLY A 64 6.16 8.91 19.34
N PHE A 65 6.77 8.13 18.45
CA PHE A 65 7.01 6.69 18.65
C PHE A 65 8.37 6.27 18.07
N ASP A 66 8.93 5.17 18.58
CA ASP A 66 10.33 4.79 18.40
C ASP A 66 10.67 4.18 17.03
N ASN A 67 9.68 3.58 16.36
CA ASN A 67 9.87 2.89 15.08
C ASN A 67 8.66 3.04 14.16
N ILE A 68 8.91 3.15 12.86
CA ILE A 68 7.87 3.09 11.83
C ILE A 68 7.86 1.69 11.23
N SER A 69 6.67 1.12 11.03
CA SER A 69 6.43 -0.18 10.40
C SER A 69 5.64 -0.06 9.09
N SER A 70 4.87 1.02 8.90
CA SER A 70 4.19 1.28 7.64
C SER A 70 4.05 2.76 7.30
N ILE A 71 3.81 3.03 6.03
CA ILE A 71 3.58 4.37 5.48
C ILE A 71 2.34 4.30 4.59
N LEU A 72 1.37 5.19 4.78
CA LEU A 72 0.21 5.36 3.93
C LEU A 72 0.31 6.71 3.23
N ILE A 73 0.07 6.72 1.92
CA ILE A 73 0.05 7.91 1.06
C ILE A 73 -1.33 7.95 0.40
N GLY A 74 -2.09 9.02 0.63
CA GLY A 74 -3.43 9.19 0.09
C GLY A 74 -3.60 10.51 -0.65
N ASP A 75 -4.36 10.46 -1.75
CA ASP A 75 -4.87 11.64 -2.44
C ASP A 75 -5.87 12.41 -1.54
N SER A 76 -5.86 13.75 -1.58
CA SER A 76 -6.73 14.57 -0.72
C SER A 76 -8.21 14.56 -1.11
N ASN A 77 -8.57 13.99 -2.25
CA ASN A 77 -9.92 13.94 -2.78
C ASN A 77 -10.54 15.32 -3.06
N ILE A 78 -9.71 16.34 -3.31
CA ILE A 78 -10.20 17.69 -3.66
C ILE A 78 -10.51 17.84 -5.16
N GLY A 79 -10.25 16.80 -5.96
CA GLY A 79 -10.55 16.76 -7.40
C GLY A 79 -9.63 17.65 -8.26
N THR A 80 -8.45 17.98 -7.76
CA THR A 80 -7.39 18.68 -8.52
C THR A 80 -6.32 17.70 -8.98
N GLY A 81 -5.42 18.20 -9.84
CA GLY A 81 -4.31 17.58 -10.58
C GLY A 81 -4.27 16.09 -10.90
N GLY A 82 -3.17 15.75 -11.56
CA GLY A 82 -3.20 14.83 -12.69
C GLY A 82 -4.11 15.31 -13.84
N GLU A 83 -4.37 14.43 -14.81
CA GLU A 83 -5.25 14.67 -15.97
C GLU A 83 -6.50 13.77 -15.87
N PRO A 84 -7.70 14.21 -16.29
CA PRO A 84 -8.88 13.34 -16.27
C PRO A 84 -8.69 11.98 -16.96
N GLY A 85 -9.43 10.97 -16.50
CA GLY A 85 -9.29 9.59 -16.94
C GLY A 85 -8.27 8.83 -16.10
N LYS A 86 -7.41 8.04 -16.74
CA LYS A 86 -6.44 7.17 -16.07
C LYS A 86 -5.37 7.90 -15.26
N PHE A 87 -5.15 9.18 -15.49
CA PHE A 87 -4.16 9.99 -14.78
C PHE A 87 -4.78 10.87 -13.69
N SER A 88 -5.94 10.48 -13.13
CA SER A 88 -6.63 11.33 -12.15
C SER A 88 -5.95 11.26 -10.78
N GLY A 89 -5.97 12.37 -10.06
CA GLY A 89 -5.44 12.49 -8.70
C GLY A 89 -3.92 12.47 -8.65
N PHE A 90 -3.37 12.28 -7.46
CA PHE A 90 -1.94 12.28 -7.22
C PHE A 90 -1.17 11.20 -8.02
N ASP A 91 -0.17 11.62 -8.77
CA ASP A 91 0.71 10.77 -9.58
C ASP A 91 2.01 10.44 -8.83
N LEU A 92 2.02 9.34 -8.07
CA LEU A 92 3.16 8.92 -7.26
C LEU A 92 4.28 8.31 -8.13
N ASP A 93 5.40 9.01 -8.23
CA ASP A 93 6.62 8.54 -8.90
C ASP A 93 7.39 7.55 -8.05
N ALA A 94 7.67 7.94 -6.80
CA ALA A 94 8.69 7.27 -6.01
C ALA A 94 8.51 7.46 -4.51
N ILE A 95 9.05 6.54 -3.73
CA ILE A 95 9.17 6.63 -2.28
C ILE A 95 10.56 6.18 -1.81
N LYS A 96 11.17 6.92 -0.89
CA LYS A 96 12.50 6.60 -0.34
C LYS A 96 12.64 7.04 1.10
N LEU A 97 13.14 6.16 1.96
CA LEU A 97 13.62 6.50 3.30
C LEU A 97 15.13 6.69 3.26
N SER A 98 15.67 7.74 3.87
CA SER A 98 17.12 7.93 4.00
C SER A 98 17.51 8.53 5.35
N ARG A 99 18.78 8.33 5.72
CA ARG A 99 19.43 8.99 6.86
C ARG A 99 20.07 10.33 6.46
N THR A 100 20.12 10.63 5.16
CA THR A 100 20.74 11.83 4.61
C THR A 100 19.69 12.84 4.18
N SER A 101 19.87 14.10 4.58
CA SER A 101 19.04 15.22 4.13
C SER A 101 19.58 15.80 2.82
N ILE A 102 18.69 16.31 1.97
CA ILE A 102 19.00 17.03 0.72
C ILE A 102 18.15 18.30 0.64
N SER A 103 18.60 19.28 -0.13
CA SER A 103 17.94 20.59 -0.28
C SER A 103 17.33 20.84 -1.67
N SER A 104 17.55 19.94 -2.64
CA SER A 104 17.02 20.04 -4.00
C SER A 104 16.61 18.66 -4.53
N ALA A 105 15.63 18.65 -5.43
CA ALA A 105 15.15 17.43 -6.09
C ALA A 105 16.27 16.68 -6.82
N SER A 106 17.20 17.41 -7.45
CA SER A 106 18.36 16.83 -8.15
C SER A 106 19.26 15.97 -7.26
N GLY A 107 19.25 16.18 -5.94
CA GLY A 107 20.02 15.39 -4.99
C GLY A 107 19.44 14.01 -4.67
N ILE A 108 18.19 13.71 -5.06
CA ILE A 108 17.53 12.48 -4.61
C ILE A 108 18.19 11.20 -5.12
N ASN A 109 18.84 11.29 -6.28
CA ASN A 109 19.54 10.17 -6.91
C ASN A 109 20.97 9.99 -6.40
N SER A 110 21.52 10.95 -5.63
CA SER A 110 22.85 10.83 -5.02
C SER A 110 22.83 10.27 -3.60
N ILE A 111 21.66 10.21 -2.96
CA ILE A 111 21.52 9.65 -1.60
C ILE A 111 21.12 8.17 -1.60
N THR A 112 21.70 7.43 -0.67
CA THR A 112 21.36 6.04 -0.43
C THR A 112 20.02 5.92 0.29
N GLY A 113 19.11 5.13 -0.29
CA GLY A 113 17.86 4.73 0.35
C GLY A 113 18.06 3.55 1.29
N LEU A 114 17.26 3.48 2.35
CA LEU A 114 17.11 2.28 3.16
C LEU A 114 16.30 1.24 2.37
N ASN A 115 16.82 0.02 2.27
CA ASN A 115 16.14 -1.08 1.60
C ASN A 115 15.08 -1.71 2.52
N LEU A 116 13.97 -1.00 2.70
CA LEU A 116 12.90 -1.38 3.63
C LEU A 116 11.53 -1.54 2.96
N PHE A 117 11.37 -1.09 1.72
CA PHE A 117 10.12 -1.22 0.99
C PHE A 117 10.03 -2.58 0.29
N ASP A 118 8.91 -3.28 0.50
CA ASP A 118 8.50 -4.41 -0.32
C ASP A 118 7.45 -3.93 -1.32
N PHE A 119 7.86 -3.77 -2.58
CA PHE A 119 6.96 -3.34 -3.65
C PHE A 119 6.10 -4.48 -4.20
N SER A 120 6.21 -5.71 -3.67
CA SER A 120 5.33 -6.81 -4.06
C SER A 120 3.86 -6.54 -3.66
N PRO A 121 2.89 -7.28 -4.22
CA PRO A 121 1.49 -7.17 -3.82
C PRO A 121 1.20 -7.42 -2.34
N THR A 122 2.12 -8.07 -1.59
CA THR A 122 1.98 -8.28 -0.14
C THR A 122 2.58 -7.15 0.69
N GLY A 123 3.50 -6.38 0.14
CA GLY A 123 4.10 -5.23 0.80
C GLY A 123 3.45 -3.90 0.42
N THR A 124 2.71 -3.87 -0.70
CA THR A 124 2.02 -2.69 -1.21
C THR A 124 0.51 -2.90 -1.22
N VAL A 125 -0.21 -2.08 -0.45
CA VAL A 125 -1.68 -2.12 -0.35
C VAL A 125 -2.25 -0.93 -1.10
N PHE A 126 -2.82 -1.18 -2.27
CA PHE A 126 -3.43 -0.13 -3.09
C PHE A 126 -4.95 -0.14 -2.93
N THR A 127 -5.54 1.03 -2.74
CA THR A 127 -6.98 1.26 -2.83
C THR A 127 -7.20 2.36 -3.86
N PRO A 128 -7.71 2.03 -5.06
CA PRO A 128 -7.88 3.01 -6.11
C PRO A 128 -8.93 4.05 -5.74
N GLY A 129 -8.65 5.30 -6.10
CA GLY A 129 -9.58 6.41 -6.02
C GLY A 129 -10.49 6.51 -7.24
N THR A 130 -11.24 7.60 -7.30
CA THR A 130 -12.15 7.88 -8.40
C THR A 130 -11.40 8.48 -9.59
N LYS A 131 -11.67 7.96 -10.79
CA LYS A 131 -11.21 8.60 -12.04
C LYS A 131 -12.16 9.72 -12.41
N ARG A 132 -11.62 10.88 -12.75
CA ARG A 132 -12.42 11.98 -13.32
C ARG A 132 -12.86 11.64 -14.74
N PRO A 133 -14.07 12.07 -15.17
CA PRO A 133 -14.56 11.80 -16.51
C PRO A 133 -13.65 12.40 -17.59
N THR A 134 -13.47 11.67 -18.68
CA THR A 134 -12.73 12.15 -19.86
C THR A 134 -13.47 11.79 -21.14
N ALA A 135 -13.46 12.69 -22.12
CA ALA A 135 -13.96 12.43 -23.47
C ALA A 135 -12.91 11.79 -24.37
N ASN A 136 -11.64 11.76 -23.94
CA ASN A 136 -10.53 11.19 -24.72
C ASN A 136 -10.43 9.68 -24.48
N PRO A 137 -10.70 8.83 -25.50
CA PRO A 137 -10.65 7.38 -25.32
C PRO A 137 -9.26 6.85 -24.94
N ALA A 138 -8.18 7.56 -25.30
CA ALA A 138 -6.81 7.16 -24.96
C ALA A 138 -6.49 7.27 -23.45
N LEU A 139 -7.31 8.03 -22.73
CA LEU A 139 -7.22 8.22 -21.28
C LEU A 139 -8.21 7.33 -20.52
N SER A 140 -8.94 6.45 -21.21
CA SER A 140 -9.78 5.43 -20.57
C SER A 140 -8.93 4.24 -20.06
N GLY A 141 -9.53 3.40 -19.23
CA GLY A 141 -8.87 2.22 -18.64
C GLY A 141 -8.68 2.32 -17.13
N ASN A 142 -7.84 1.46 -16.56
CA ASN A 142 -7.42 1.53 -15.15
C ASN A 142 -6.65 2.82 -14.88
N LEU A 143 -6.47 3.17 -13.61
CA LEU A 143 -5.53 4.22 -13.24
C LEU A 143 -4.13 3.88 -13.77
N PHE A 144 -3.36 4.89 -14.18
CA PHE A 144 -2.04 4.67 -14.76
C PHE A 144 -1.11 4.02 -13.74
N GLY A 145 -0.25 3.11 -14.19
CA GLY A 145 0.62 2.33 -13.30
C GLY A 145 -0.11 1.31 -12.42
N THR A 146 -1.34 0.90 -12.77
CA THR A 146 -2.14 -0.06 -11.99
C THR A 146 -2.78 -1.16 -12.82
N THR A 147 -3.06 -2.31 -12.19
CA THR A 147 -3.83 -3.44 -12.72
C THR A 147 -5.14 -3.64 -11.96
N GLY A 148 -5.90 -2.56 -11.80
CA GLY A 148 -7.13 -2.56 -10.99
C GLY A 148 -6.80 -2.17 -9.55
N ASP A 149 -6.90 -3.13 -8.63
CA ASP A 149 -6.67 -2.91 -7.19
C ASP A 149 -5.21 -3.16 -6.78
N SER A 150 -4.26 -3.06 -7.71
CA SER A 150 -2.85 -3.29 -7.44
C SER A 150 -1.96 -2.39 -8.29
N ILE A 151 -0.80 -2.01 -7.74
CA ILE A 151 0.24 -1.31 -8.48
C ILE A 151 0.85 -2.28 -9.51
N ASP A 152 1.02 -1.81 -10.74
CA ASP A 152 1.73 -2.51 -11.79
C ASP A 152 3.21 -2.11 -11.78
N ASN A 153 4.02 -2.88 -11.07
CA ASN A 153 5.47 -2.63 -10.95
C ASN A 153 6.25 -2.78 -12.26
N SER A 154 5.62 -3.23 -13.35
CA SER A 154 6.25 -3.21 -14.68
C SER A 154 6.16 -1.83 -15.35
N VAL A 155 5.29 -0.95 -14.84
CA VAL A 155 5.06 0.42 -15.33
C VAL A 155 5.43 1.46 -14.27
N ALA A 156 4.98 1.27 -13.03
CA ALA A 156 5.25 2.13 -11.90
C ALA A 156 6.50 1.65 -11.16
N THR A 157 7.62 2.35 -11.33
CA THR A 157 8.92 1.99 -10.73
C THR A 157 9.16 2.77 -9.44
N LEU A 158 8.26 2.58 -8.47
CA LEU A 158 8.17 3.37 -7.22
C LEU A 158 9.44 3.41 -6.34
N GLN A 159 10.43 2.59 -6.64
CA GLN A 159 11.77 2.62 -6.04
C GLN A 159 12.70 3.71 -6.62
N ASN A 160 12.35 4.27 -7.78
CA ASN A 160 13.16 5.17 -8.58
C ASN A 160 12.42 6.48 -8.82
N PHE A 161 13.14 7.60 -8.76
CA PHE A 161 12.62 8.89 -9.18
C PHE A 161 12.89 9.06 -10.68
N ASP A 162 12.10 8.38 -11.52
CA ASP A 162 12.31 8.23 -12.97
C ASP A 162 11.08 8.55 -13.85
N GLY A 163 10.03 9.11 -13.24
CA GLY A 163 8.77 9.46 -13.89
C GLY A 163 8.92 10.29 -15.16
N ASN A 164 8.19 9.89 -16.20
CA ASN A 164 8.05 10.62 -17.45
C ASN A 164 6.66 11.26 -17.54
N SER A 165 6.58 12.55 -17.22
CA SER A 165 5.33 13.32 -17.11
C SER A 165 4.69 13.63 -18.46
N VAL A 166 4.11 12.62 -19.09
CA VAL A 166 3.33 12.76 -20.33
C VAL A 166 2.05 11.97 -20.23
N THR A 167 0.98 12.40 -20.90
CA THR A 167 -0.33 11.75 -20.87
C THR A 167 -0.59 10.82 -22.06
N ASN A 168 0.48 10.38 -22.73
CA ASN A 168 0.42 9.52 -23.92
C ASN A 168 1.07 8.15 -23.64
N THR A 169 1.35 7.38 -24.70
CA THR A 169 1.93 6.03 -24.59
C THR A 169 3.36 6.01 -24.03
N ASN A 170 4.02 7.16 -23.92
CA ASN A 170 5.37 7.28 -23.39
C ASN A 170 5.37 7.56 -21.87
N ALA A 171 4.20 7.68 -21.24
CA ALA A 171 4.07 7.77 -19.79
C ALA A 171 4.74 6.56 -19.14
N PHE A 172 5.51 6.78 -18.08
CA PHE A 172 6.27 5.72 -17.42
C PHE A 172 6.70 6.18 -16.02
N GLY A 173 6.88 5.23 -15.10
CA GLY A 173 7.60 5.44 -13.84
C GLY A 173 6.73 5.66 -12.62
N TYR A 174 5.45 5.98 -12.80
CA TYR A 174 4.56 6.39 -11.72
C TYR A 174 3.22 5.65 -11.71
N ALA A 175 2.50 5.78 -10.60
CA ALA A 175 1.13 5.31 -10.44
C ALA A 175 0.18 6.44 -10.04
N SER A 176 -0.95 6.56 -10.73
CA SER A 176 -2.01 7.50 -10.38
C SER A 176 -2.90 6.90 -9.29
N LEU A 177 -3.15 7.65 -8.22
CA LEU A 177 -3.98 7.17 -7.11
C LEU A 177 -5.49 7.30 -7.40
N GLY A 178 -5.91 8.23 -8.26
CA GLY A 178 -7.31 8.63 -8.38
C GLY A 178 -7.74 9.54 -7.22
N ASP A 179 -8.82 10.29 -7.42
CA ASP A 179 -9.35 11.19 -6.39
C ASP A 179 -9.77 10.37 -5.15
N GLY A 180 -9.15 10.65 -4.00
CA GLY A 180 -9.34 9.94 -2.73
C GLY A 180 -8.75 8.52 -2.67
N GLY A 181 -7.93 8.14 -3.63
CA GLY A 181 -7.20 6.87 -3.61
C GLY A 181 -6.00 6.90 -2.65
N GLN A 182 -5.49 5.72 -2.33
CA GLN A 182 -4.36 5.57 -1.40
C GLN A 182 -3.49 4.37 -1.72
N VAL A 183 -2.21 4.49 -1.39
CA VAL A 183 -1.23 3.40 -1.42
C VAL A 183 -0.51 3.31 -0.08
N GLY A 184 -0.52 2.11 0.49
CA GLY A 184 0.17 1.78 1.72
C GLY A 184 1.39 0.90 1.46
N PHE A 185 2.45 1.13 2.22
CA PHE A 185 3.68 0.37 2.19
C PHE A 185 3.97 -0.21 3.57
N ASN A 186 4.02 -1.52 3.66
CA ASN A 186 4.56 -2.22 4.81
C ASN A 186 6.07 -2.32 4.69
N LEU A 187 6.78 -1.92 5.74
CA LEU A 187 8.23 -2.05 5.77
C LEU A 187 8.61 -3.50 6.08
N THR A 188 9.65 -4.00 5.41
CA THR A 188 10.18 -5.35 5.64
C THR A 188 10.76 -5.54 7.05
N SER A 189 11.10 -4.44 7.71
CA SER A 189 11.43 -4.39 9.14
C SER A 189 11.16 -2.99 9.69
N PRO A 190 10.81 -2.85 10.99
CA PRO A 190 10.61 -1.54 11.59
C PRO A 190 11.88 -0.67 11.53
N VAL A 191 11.72 0.63 11.26
CA VAL A 191 12.82 1.59 11.17
C VAL A 191 12.79 2.57 12.33
N SER A 192 13.92 2.69 13.05
CA SER A 192 13.98 3.57 14.20
C SER A 192 13.98 5.06 13.82
N THR A 193 13.19 5.83 14.56
CA THR A 193 13.03 7.29 14.50
C THR A 193 13.92 8.03 15.50
N ARG A 194 14.73 7.31 16.29
CA ARG A 194 15.62 7.88 17.32
C ARG A 194 16.84 8.61 16.76
N SER A 195 17.10 8.46 15.48
CA SER A 195 18.14 9.17 14.73
C SER A 195 17.54 9.82 13.49
N SER A 196 18.29 10.70 12.82
CA SER A 196 17.83 11.39 11.61
C SER A 196 17.24 10.38 10.62
N LEU A 197 16.01 10.64 10.20
CA LEU A 197 15.28 9.83 9.24
C LEU A 197 14.45 10.79 8.40
N TYR A 198 14.49 10.62 7.09
CA TYR A 198 13.77 11.44 6.13
C TYR A 198 12.99 10.53 5.21
N LEU A 199 11.73 10.88 4.99
CA LEU A 199 10.88 10.29 3.95
C LEU A 199 10.87 11.25 2.76
N TYR A 200 11.17 10.71 1.59
CA TYR A 200 11.10 11.39 0.31
C TYR A 200 10.02 10.74 -0.54
N ILE A 201 9.21 11.55 -1.21
CA ILE A 201 8.27 11.10 -2.23
C ILE A 201 8.43 11.93 -3.50
N GLY A 202 8.16 11.30 -4.64
CA GLY A 202 8.13 11.96 -5.94
C GLY A 202 6.69 12.08 -6.44
N GLU A 203 6.33 13.25 -6.95
CA GLU A 203 5.10 13.49 -7.70
C GLU A 203 5.46 13.81 -9.15
N VAL A 204 4.78 13.19 -10.11
CA VAL A 204 5.03 13.42 -11.53
C VAL A 204 4.13 14.52 -12.06
N GLY A 205 4.76 15.57 -12.58
CA GLY A 205 4.11 16.57 -13.42
C GLY A 205 4.11 17.97 -12.86
N ASP A 206 4.56 18.17 -11.62
CA ASP A 206 4.70 19.46 -10.94
C ASP A 206 3.60 20.47 -11.31
N ASN A 207 2.37 19.95 -11.41
CA ASN A 207 1.27 20.59 -12.14
C ASN A 207 0.47 21.54 -11.23
N GLY A 208 1.07 21.98 -10.12
CA GLY A 208 0.41 22.83 -9.14
C GLY A 208 -0.50 22.09 -8.17
N GLU A 209 -0.54 20.75 -8.20
CA GLU A 209 -0.91 19.99 -7.01
C GLU A 209 0.13 20.24 -5.93
N VAL A 210 -0.17 21.21 -5.08
CA VAL A 210 0.33 21.15 -3.71
C VAL A 210 -0.01 19.75 -3.23
N ALA A 211 1.00 19.00 -2.78
CA ALA A 211 0.83 17.73 -2.10
C ALA A 211 -0.07 17.91 -0.86
N THR A 212 -1.36 18.13 -1.11
CA THR A 212 -2.45 17.84 -0.19
C THR A 212 -2.59 16.34 -0.34
N VAL A 213 -1.54 15.65 0.10
CA VAL A 213 -1.43 14.21 0.14
C VAL A 213 -1.45 13.94 1.63
N GLN A 214 -2.36 13.08 2.04
CA GLN A 214 -2.41 12.65 3.43
C GLN A 214 -1.38 11.56 3.57
N ILE A 215 -0.29 11.87 4.28
CA ILE A 215 0.76 10.90 4.52
C ILE A 215 0.80 10.61 6.01
N THR A 216 0.49 9.36 6.33
CA THR A 216 0.44 8.87 7.69
C THR A 216 1.48 7.78 7.85
N VAL A 217 2.27 7.85 8.93
CA VAL A 217 3.19 6.78 9.33
C VAL A 217 2.67 6.08 10.56
N SER A 218 2.96 4.79 10.70
CA SER A 218 2.51 3.99 11.84
C SER A 218 3.59 3.05 12.37
N ASP A 219 3.50 2.70 13.65
CA ASP A 219 4.34 1.69 14.32
C ASP A 219 3.87 0.24 14.11
N GLU A 220 2.70 0.06 13.51
CA GLU A 220 2.13 -1.24 13.15
C GLU A 220 2.07 -1.42 11.61
N PRO A 221 2.17 -2.65 11.08
CA PRO A 221 1.94 -2.89 9.67
C PRO A 221 0.46 -2.72 9.30
N ILE A 222 0.21 -2.26 8.08
CA ILE A 222 -1.11 -2.26 7.45
C ILE A 222 -1.58 -3.70 7.34
N ARG A 223 -2.74 -3.99 7.96
CA ARG A 223 -3.36 -5.31 7.90
C ARG A 223 -3.98 -5.52 6.54
N ILE A 224 -3.43 -6.46 5.78
CA ILE A 224 -4.05 -6.94 4.54
C ILE A 224 -5.09 -7.97 4.94
N PRO A 225 -6.39 -7.77 4.63
CA PRO A 225 -7.40 -8.79 4.88
C PRO A 225 -6.98 -10.08 4.18
N GLU A 226 -6.74 -11.14 4.95
CA GLU A 226 -6.48 -12.46 4.40
C GLU A 226 -7.60 -12.83 3.42
N PRO A 227 -7.30 -13.44 2.26
CA PRO A 227 -8.34 -13.87 1.35
C PRO A 227 -9.33 -14.75 2.11
N THR A 228 -10.61 -14.43 1.97
CA THR A 228 -11.75 -15.08 2.66
C THR A 228 -11.81 -16.60 2.44
N SER A 229 -10.98 -17.14 1.55
CA SER A 229 -10.78 -18.57 1.33
C SER A 229 -10.42 -19.35 2.60
N LEU A 230 -9.63 -18.77 3.52
CA LEU A 230 -9.28 -19.41 4.81
C LEU A 230 -10.50 -19.55 5.74
N ALA A 231 -11.33 -18.52 5.82
CA ALA A 231 -12.59 -18.56 6.56
C ALA A 231 -13.62 -19.50 5.88
N ALA A 232 -13.64 -19.55 4.54
CA ALA A 232 -14.49 -20.46 3.79
C ALA A 232 -14.09 -21.93 4.00
N LEU A 233 -12.78 -22.24 4.03
CA LEU A 233 -12.25 -23.57 4.32
C LEU A 233 -12.62 -24.05 5.73
N SER A 234 -12.54 -23.18 6.73
CA SER A 234 -12.91 -23.52 8.11
C SER A 234 -14.41 -23.78 8.26
N LEU A 235 -15.26 -22.97 7.61
CA LEU A 235 -16.71 -23.19 7.55
C LEU A 235 -17.08 -24.47 6.78
N MET A 236 -16.38 -24.80 5.69
CA MET A 236 -16.54 -26.07 4.99
C MET A 236 -16.21 -27.24 5.91
N GLY A 237 -15.09 -27.20 6.63
CA GLY A 237 -14.71 -28.24 7.59
C GLY A 237 -15.77 -28.51 8.66
N ILE A 238 -16.37 -27.44 9.20
CA ILE A 238 -17.49 -27.54 10.15
C ILE A 238 -18.72 -28.17 9.48
N TYR A 239 -19.10 -27.73 8.27
CA TYR A 239 -20.25 -28.27 7.53
C TYR A 239 -20.12 -29.77 7.25
N PHE A 240 -18.97 -30.24 6.77
CA PHE A 240 -18.74 -31.67 6.50
C PHE A 240 -18.82 -32.51 7.79
N THR A 241 -18.30 -31.99 8.90
CA THR A 241 -18.34 -32.69 10.19
C THR A 241 -19.76 -32.82 10.74
N VAL A 242 -20.59 -31.78 10.61
CA VAL A 242 -22.02 -31.81 11.00
C VAL A 242 -22.83 -32.77 10.11
N ARG A 243 -22.53 -32.82 8.80
CA ARG A 243 -23.22 -33.71 7.86
C ARG A 243 -22.92 -35.19 8.11
N CYS A 244 -21.66 -35.52 8.41
CA CYS A 244 -21.24 -36.89 8.74
C CYS A 244 -21.87 -37.40 10.05
N THR A 245 -21.95 -36.56 11.07
CA THR A 245 -22.55 -36.92 12.38
C THR A 245 -24.07 -37.12 12.29
N LYS A 246 -24.79 -36.35 11.46
CA LYS A 246 -26.22 -36.59 11.20
C LYS A 246 -26.49 -37.93 10.50
N ARG A 247 -25.65 -38.34 9.54
CA ARG A 247 -25.80 -39.64 8.85
C ARG A 247 -25.53 -40.84 9.77
N ALA A 248 -24.60 -40.72 10.71
CA ALA A 248 -24.29 -41.78 11.67
C ALA A 248 -25.39 -42.02 12.73
N LYS A 249 -26.29 -41.04 12.96
CA LYS A 249 -27.45 -41.17 13.87
C LYS A 249 -28.71 -41.72 13.18
N ALA A 250 -28.70 -41.83 11.85
CA ALA A 250 -29.84 -42.30 11.05
C ALA A 250 -29.72 -43.78 10.65
N GLN A 251 -28.75 -44.51 11.22
CA GLN A 251 -28.55 -45.95 11.12
C GLN A 251 -28.66 -46.56 12.51
#